data_AF-A0A520CHU7-F1
#
_entry.id   AF-A0A520CHU7-F1
#
_cell.length_a   1.000
_cell.length_b   1.000
_cell.length_c   1.000
_cell.angle_alpha   90.00
_cell.angle_beta   90.00
_cell.angle_gamma   90.00
#
_symmetry.space_group_name_H-M   'P 1'
#
loop_
_entity.id
_entity.type
_entity.pdbx_description
1 polymer ?
#
loop_
_entity_poly.entity_id
_entity_poly.type
_entity_poly.pdbx_seq_one_letter_code
_entity_poly.pdbx_strand_id
1 'polypeptide(L)' 'MLKFEEVIRGCLRNDNKSKEMVYKSYYGYLIGVILRYVNERNDAEELVNDSFIKIFKSIA' A
#
# COMPACT_ATOMS: atom_id res chain seq x y z
N MET A 1 -16.92 -3.25 -9.07
CA MET A 1 -15.66 -3.51 -8.34
C MET A 1 -14.65 -4.01 -9.36
N LEU A 2 -13.53 -3.31 -9.57
CA LEU A 2 -12.49 -3.78 -10.50
C LEU A 2 -11.91 -5.09 -9.98
N LYS A 3 -11.59 -6.03 -10.87
CA LYS A 3 -10.89 -7.25 -10.46
C LYS A 3 -9.47 -6.87 -10.03
N PHE A 4 -8.91 -7.58 -9.05
CA PHE A 4 -7.57 -7.26 -8.52
C PHE A 4 -6.50 -7.22 -9.62
N GLU A 5 -6.59 -8.10 -10.61
CA GLU A 5 -5.69 -8.09 -11.78
C GLU A 5 -5.73 -6.76 -12.57
N GLU A 6 -6.90 -6.15 -12.72
CA GLU A 6 -7.06 -4.87 -13.43
C GLU A 6 -6.41 -3.72 -12.67
N VAL A 7 -6.46 -3.79 -11.34
CA VAL A 7 -5.85 -2.83 -10.44
C VAL A 7 -4.33 -2.92 -10.51
N ILE A 8 -3.78 -4.14 -10.50
CA ILE A 8 -2.33 -4.35 -10.70
C ILE A 8 -1.88 -3.86 -12.07
N ARG A 9 -2.65 -4.13 -13.14
CA ARG A 9 -2.39 -3.56 -14.47
C ARG A 9 -2.43 -2.03 -14.47
N GLY A 10 -3.30 -1.41 -13.66
CA GLY A 10 -3.33 0.03 -13.46
C GLY A 10 -2.08 0.54 -12.73
N CYS A 11 -1.65 -0.14 -11.65
CA CYS A 11 -0.43 0.20 -10.93
C CYS A 11 0.83 0.16 -11.83
N LEU A 12 0.94 -0.85 -12.71
CA LEU A 12 1.99 -0.96 -13.74
C LEU A 12 2.05 0.25 -14.68
N ARG A 13 0.89 0.88 -14.94
CA ARG A 13 0.80 2.10 -15.77
C ARG A 13 0.89 3.40 -14.96
N ASN A 14 1.33 3.32 -13.70
CA ASN A 14 1.36 4.44 -12.77
C ASN A 14 -0.01 5.12 -12.52
N ASP A 15 -1.13 4.40 -12.69
CA ASP A 15 -2.46 4.95 -12.42
C ASP A 15 -2.70 5.17 -10.92
N ASN A 16 -2.98 6.43 -10.55
CA ASN A 16 -3.15 6.83 -9.15
C ASN A 16 -4.40 6.21 -8.51
N LYS A 17 -5.49 6.03 -9.25
CA LYS A 17 -6.72 5.40 -8.72
C LYS A 17 -6.47 3.95 -8.32
N SER A 18 -5.72 3.23 -9.14
CA SER A 18 -5.34 1.85 -8.86
C SER A 18 -4.42 1.75 -7.64
N LYS A 19 -3.41 2.64 -7.53
CA LYS A 19 -2.54 2.73 -6.34
C LYS A 19 -3.34 3.04 -5.07
N GLU A 20 -4.26 4.01 -5.13
CA GLU A 20 -5.13 4.37 -4.01
C GLU A 20 -6.01 3.20 -3.58
N MET A 21 -6.54 2.44 -4.53
CA MET A 21 -7.36 1.27 -4.23
C MET A 21 -6.56 0.20 -3.47
N VAL A 22 -5.35 -0.13 -3.94
CA VAL A 22 -4.45 -1.06 -3.25
C VAL A 22 -4.11 -0.55 -1.86
N TYR A 23 -3.74 0.73 -1.73
CA TYR A 23 -3.40 1.33 -0.44
C TYR A 23 -4.56 1.18 0.55
N LYS A 24 -5.77 1.61 0.19
CA LYS A 24 -6.96 1.54 1.06
C LYS A 24 -7.33 0.11 1.43
N SER A 25 -7.19 -0.84 0.52
CA SER A 25 -7.52 -2.25 0.78
C SER A 25 -6.57 -2.93 1.77
N TYR A 26 -5.29 -2.55 1.77
CA TYR A 26 -4.27 -3.26 2.56
C TYR A 26 -3.69 -2.43 3.72
N TYR A 27 -4.06 -1.16 3.86
CA TYR A 27 -3.56 -0.29 4.94
C TYR A 27 -3.77 -0.91 6.33
N GLY A 28 -5.00 -1.35 6.62
CA GLY A 28 -5.35 -1.92 7.93
C GLY A 28 -4.56 -3.19 8.26
N TYR A 29 -4.29 -4.02 7.25
CA TYR A 29 -3.46 -5.21 7.41
C TYR A 29 -2.00 -4.82 7.69
N LEU A 30 -1.43 -3.93 6.88
CA LEU A 30 -0.02 -3.57 6.95
C LEU A 30 0.32 -2.82 8.25
N ILE A 31 -0.53 -1.88 8.68
CA ILE A 31 -0.34 -1.18 9.95
C ILE A 31 -0.44 -2.13 11.14
N GLY A 32 -1.34 -3.14 11.08
CA GLY A 32 -1.45 -4.17 12.10
C GLY A 32 -0.19 -5.04 12.22
N VAL A 33 0.50 -5.30 11.11
CA VAL A 33 1.79 -6.00 11.11
C VAL A 33 2.90 -5.10 11.67
N ILE A 34 3.00 -3.85 11.20
CA ILE A 34 4.07 -2.92 11.61
C ILE A 34 3.99 -2.56 13.09
N LEU A 35 2.79 -2.36 13.63
CA LEU A 35 2.58 -2.09 15.07
C LEU A 35 3.05 -3.23 16.00
N ARG A 36 3.40 -4.41 15.46
CA ARG A 36 4.05 -5.48 16.23
C ARG A 36 5.55 -5.24 16.45
N TYR A 37 6.13 -4.31 15.70
CA TYR A 37 7.56 -4.01 15.68
C TYR A 37 7.89 -2.57 16.11
N VAL A 38 6.89 -1.69 16.11
CA VAL A 38 7.05 -0.28 16.46
C VAL A 38 5.94 0.13 17.43
N ASN A 39 6.31 0.83 18.50
CA ASN A 39 5.40 1.20 19.58
C ASN A 39 4.65 2.51 19.32
N GLU A 40 5.23 3.41 18.52
CA GLU A 40 4.64 4.69 18.19
C GLU A 40 3.79 4.60 16.94
N ARG A 41 2.55 5.08 17.04
CA ARG A 41 1.58 5.02 15.94
C ARG A 41 2.05 5.85 14.74
N ASN A 42 2.59 7.05 14.98
CA ASN A 42 3.03 7.94 13.91
C ASN A 42 4.15 7.29 13.09
N ASP A 43 5.13 6.68 13.75
CA ASP A 43 6.22 5.93 13.11
C ASP A 43 5.68 4.75 12.30
N ALA A 44 4.66 4.04 12.83
CA ALA A 44 4.02 2.96 12.09
C ALA A 44 3.30 3.46 10.83
N GLU A 45 2.64 4.62 10.88
CA GLU A 45 1.99 5.24 9.72
C GLU A 45 3.01 5.68 8.66
N GLU A 46 4.16 6.23 9.08
CA GLU A 46 5.28 6.55 8.19
C GLU A 46 5.83 5.30 7.49
N LEU A 47 6.08 4.23 8.25
CA LEU A 47 6.57 2.96 7.71
C LEU A 47 5.57 2.30 6.74
N VAL A 48 4.27 2.45 6.98
CA VAL A 48 3.23 2.01 6.04
C VAL A 48 3.36 2.77 4.71
N ASN A 49 3.47 4.10 4.77
CA ASN A 49 3.62 4.94 3.57
C ASN A 49 4.88 4.57 2.78
N ASP A 50 6.03 4.45 3.46
CA ASP A 50 7.29 4.04 2.85
C ASP A 50 7.21 2.66 2.20
N SER A 51 6.51 1.72 2.85
CA SER A 51 6.31 0.38 2.33
C SER A 51 5.48 0.41 1.04
N PHE A 52 4.40 1.20 0.99
CA PHE A 52 3.60 1.35 -0.23
C PHE A 52 4.36 2.05 -1.35
N ILE A 53 5.20 3.05 -1.04
CA ILE A 53 6.10 3.67 -2.04
C ILE A 53 7.02 2.59 -2.63
N LYS A 54 7.63 1.74 -1.80
CA LYS A 54 8.49 0.63 -2.26
C LYS A 54 7.71 -0.38 -3.11
N ILE A 55 6.54 -0.81 -2.65
CA ILE A 55 5.66 -1.74 -3.38
C ILE A 55 5.33 -1.19 -4.77
N PHE A 56 4.88 0.06 -4.87
CA PHE A 56 4.50 0.63 -6.17
C PHE A 56 5.70 0.83 -7.10
N LYS A 57 6.89 1.13 -6.55
CA LYS A 57 8.15 1.18 -7.31
C LYS A 57 8.65 -0.20 -7.76
N SER A 58 8.30 -1.28 -7.04
CA SER A 58 8.66 -2.64 -7.41
C SER A 58 7.68 -3.28 -8.37
N ILE A 59 6.44 -2.78 -8.43
CA ILE A 59 5.43 -3.23 -9.39
C ILE A 59 5.69 -2.65 -10.77
N ALA A 60 5.94 -1.33 -10.88
CA ALA A 60 6.14 -0.63 -12.16
C ALA A 60 7.60 -0.72 -12.66
#